data_AF-A0A9W7KR71-F1
#
_entry.id   AF-A0A9W7KR71-F1
#
_cell.length_a   1.000
_cell.length_b   1.000
_cell.length_c   1.000
_cell.angle_alpha   90.00
_cell.angle_beta   90.00
_cell.angle_gamma   90.00
#
_symmetry.space_group_name_H-M   'P 1'
#
loop_
_entity.id
_entity.type
_entity.pdbx_description
1 polymer ?
#
loop_
_entity_poly.entity_id
_entity_poly.type
_entity_poly.pdbx_seq_one_letter_code
_entity_poly.pdbx_strand_id
1 'polypeptide(L)'
;MTTSGLRIRNLPGVLSDVQRLCGDAIAVRFAAAFGDSRLHIPRPGRMKEDHPLVRALGRRAARVIASQLGGQDYQVPTGRHSINHHQVRLMRLAGWRHRAIARVLGIREETVKSLTEDVQPASAEAQPVTICCPCCGRVYKATPPAAPILAPSEEDDETFLARMPPLIRLAVREGAMELLELRRLEHRQQLTL
;
A
#
# COMPACT_ATOMS: atom_id res chain seq x y z
N MET A 1 -15.25 -12.49 -0.89
CA MET A 1 -14.09 -11.59 -0.77
C MET A 1 -14.47 -10.27 -1.39
N THR A 2 -14.84 -9.30 -0.58
CA THR A 2 -15.28 -7.97 -1.00
C THR A 2 -14.06 -7.19 -1.49
N THR A 3 -13.81 -7.25 -2.80
CA THR A 3 -12.87 -6.34 -3.45
C THR A 3 -13.45 -4.94 -3.29
N SER A 4 -12.89 -4.13 -2.38
CA SER A 4 -13.28 -2.73 -2.22
C SER A 4 -13.39 -2.06 -3.59
N GLY A 5 -14.60 -1.61 -3.93
CA GLY A 5 -15.04 -1.22 -5.27
C GLY A 5 -14.46 0.09 -5.81
N LEU A 6 -13.27 0.50 -5.37
CA LEU A 6 -12.56 1.62 -5.97
C LEU A 6 -12.09 1.21 -7.36
N ARG A 7 -12.42 2.02 -8.38
CA ARG A 7 -11.82 1.86 -9.70
C ARG A 7 -10.48 2.59 -9.78
N ILE A 8 -9.54 2.06 -10.55
CA ILE A 8 -8.32 2.80 -10.93
C ILE A 8 -8.75 4.03 -11.73
N ARG A 9 -8.33 5.23 -11.33
CA ARG A 9 -8.63 6.46 -12.07
C ARG A 9 -7.45 6.89 -12.93
N ASN A 10 -7.73 7.57 -14.03
CA ASN A 10 -6.73 8.23 -14.87
C ASN A 10 -5.65 7.29 -15.42
N LEU A 11 -6.03 6.10 -15.91
CA LEU A 11 -5.11 5.29 -16.69
C LEU A 11 -4.84 5.96 -18.05
N PRO A 12 -3.58 6.04 -18.50
CA PRO A 12 -3.24 6.72 -19.76
C PRO A 12 -3.47 5.84 -20.99
N GLY A 13 -3.91 6.46 -22.09
CA GLY A 13 -3.99 5.87 -23.43
C GLY A 13 -4.68 4.50 -23.46
N VAL A 14 -4.04 3.53 -24.13
CA VAL A 14 -4.55 2.17 -24.32
C VAL A 14 -4.88 1.43 -23.02
N LEU A 15 -4.27 1.80 -21.88
CA LEU A 15 -4.62 1.20 -20.59
C LEU A 15 -6.03 1.59 -20.13
N SER A 16 -6.48 2.80 -20.43
CA SER A 16 -7.85 3.25 -20.15
C SER A 16 -8.86 2.43 -20.94
N ASP A 17 -8.55 2.14 -22.21
CA ASP A 17 -9.41 1.34 -23.08
C ASP A 17 -9.48 -0.11 -22.59
N VAL A 18 -8.33 -0.71 -22.26
CA VAL A 18 -8.29 -2.07 -21.69
C VAL A 18 -9.05 -2.14 -20.37
N GLN A 19 -8.95 -1.13 -19.51
CA GLN A 19 -9.70 -1.04 -18.27
C GLN A 19 -11.21 -0.99 -18.53
N ARG A 20 -11.67 -0.16 -19.47
CA ARG A 20 -13.10 -0.06 -19.84
C ARG A 20 -13.64 -1.38 -20.38
N LEU A 21 -12.84 -2.11 -21.16
CA LEU A 21 -13.25 -3.34 -21.82
C LEU A 21 -13.22 -4.57 -20.89
N CYS A 22 -12.19 -4.69 -20.06
CA CYS A 22 -11.90 -5.92 -19.31
C CYS A 22 -11.83 -5.74 -17.79
N GLY A 23 -11.90 -4.50 -17.30
CA GLY A 23 -11.80 -4.17 -15.88
C GLY A 23 -10.38 -4.00 -15.36
N ASP A 24 -10.29 -3.49 -14.14
CA ASP A 24 -9.05 -3.04 -13.49
C ASP A 24 -8.00 -4.14 -13.36
N ALA A 25 -8.40 -5.34 -12.95
CA ALA A 25 -7.48 -6.46 -12.76
C ALA A 25 -6.76 -6.84 -14.07
N ILE A 26 -7.48 -6.80 -15.20
CA ILE A 26 -6.90 -7.08 -16.51
C ILE A 26 -6.03 -5.91 -16.99
N ALA A 27 -6.45 -4.67 -16.75
CA ALA A 27 -5.65 -3.49 -17.09
C ALA A 27 -4.31 -3.46 -16.35
N VAL A 28 -4.30 -3.79 -15.04
CA VAL A 28 -3.06 -3.88 -14.25
C VAL A 28 -2.14 -4.98 -14.78
N ARG A 29 -2.68 -6.16 -15.10
CA ARG A 29 -1.90 -7.25 -15.69
C ARG A 29 -1.35 -6.89 -17.07
N PHE A 30 -2.13 -6.20 -17.89
CA PHE A 30 -1.70 -5.73 -19.21
C PHE A 30 -0.57 -4.70 -19.07
N ALA A 31 -0.72 -3.72 -18.17
CA ALA A 31 0.32 -2.73 -17.88
C ALA A 31 1.61 -3.38 -17.36
N ALA A 32 1.50 -4.37 -16.47
CA ALA A 32 2.67 -5.08 -15.95
C ALA A 32 3.39 -5.93 -17.02
N ALA A 33 2.64 -6.50 -17.98
CA ALA A 33 3.21 -7.37 -19.01
C ALA A 33 3.81 -6.58 -20.19
N PHE A 34 3.21 -5.44 -20.55
CA PHE A 34 3.54 -4.70 -21.78
C PHE A 34 3.89 -3.24 -21.54
N GLY A 35 3.94 -2.75 -20.30
CA GLY A 35 4.29 -1.37 -19.98
C GLY A 35 5.63 -0.95 -20.56
N ASP A 36 5.70 0.30 -21.05
CA ASP A 36 6.86 0.90 -21.73
C ASP A 36 7.32 0.16 -22.99
N SER A 37 6.44 -0.63 -23.61
CA SER A 37 6.72 -1.35 -24.85
C SER A 37 5.78 -0.95 -25.99
N ARG A 38 6.18 -1.28 -27.22
CA ARG A 38 5.29 -1.25 -28.38
C ARG A 38 4.68 -2.64 -28.56
N LEU A 39 3.36 -2.70 -28.62
CA LEU A 39 2.62 -3.94 -28.77
C LEU A 39 1.73 -3.89 -30.02
N HIS A 40 1.97 -4.82 -30.94
CA HIS A 40 1.03 -5.10 -32.02
C HIS A 40 -0.17 -5.88 -31.47
N ILE A 41 -1.38 -5.36 -31.67
CA ILE A 41 -2.60 -6.09 -31.32
C ILE A 41 -3.22 -6.62 -32.63
N PRO A 42 -3.15 -7.93 -32.91
CA PRO A 42 -3.72 -8.47 -34.14
C PRO A 42 -5.24 -8.42 -34.13
N ARG A 43 -5.85 -8.38 -35.32
CA ARG A 43 -7.31 -8.54 -35.49
C ARG A 43 -7.80 -9.86 -34.87
N PRO A 44 -9.05 -9.93 -34.38
CA PRO A 44 -9.53 -11.07 -33.59
C PRO A 44 -9.44 -12.41 -34.35
N GLY A 45 -9.64 -12.43 -35.67
CA GLY A 45 -9.50 -13.63 -36.50
C GLY A 45 -8.04 -14.11 -36.71
N ARG A 46 -7.04 -13.26 -36.42
CA ARG A 46 -5.61 -13.58 -36.52
C ARG A 46 -4.96 -13.80 -35.15
N MET A 47 -5.73 -13.77 -34.06
CA MET A 47 -5.22 -13.96 -32.70
C MET A 47 -4.85 -15.43 -32.45
N LYS A 48 -3.55 -15.72 -32.41
CA LYS A 48 -3.02 -17.05 -32.12
C LYS A 48 -2.94 -17.31 -30.61
N GLU A 49 -2.96 -18.57 -30.20
CA GLU A 49 -2.90 -18.94 -28.77
C GLU A 49 -1.55 -18.62 -28.13
N ASP A 50 -0.45 -18.70 -28.88
CA ASP A 50 0.89 -18.36 -28.41
C ASP A 50 1.18 -16.84 -28.44
N HIS A 51 0.20 -16.01 -28.83
CA HIS A 51 0.42 -14.56 -28.85
C HIS A 51 0.69 -14.04 -27.43
N PRO A 52 1.64 -13.11 -27.22
CA PRO A 52 1.98 -12.59 -25.90
C PRO A 52 0.76 -12.10 -25.10
N LEU A 53 -0.18 -11.43 -25.78
CA LEU A 53 -1.44 -10.97 -25.18
C LEU A 53 -2.28 -12.12 -24.59
N VAL A 54 -2.38 -13.24 -25.30
CA VAL A 54 -3.13 -14.43 -24.85
C VAL A 54 -2.41 -15.09 -23.69
N ARG A 55 -1.09 -15.20 -23.75
CA ARG A 55 -0.28 -15.75 -22.65
C ARG A 55 -0.37 -14.91 -21.38
N ALA A 56 -0.33 -13.59 -21.51
CA ALA A 56 -0.35 -12.68 -20.37
C ALA A 56 -1.74 -12.55 -19.72
N LEU A 57 -2.82 -12.50 -20.52
CA LEU A 57 -4.17 -12.17 -20.02
C LEU A 57 -5.18 -13.33 -20.12
N GLY A 58 -4.90 -14.32 -20.94
CA GLY A 58 -5.82 -15.38 -21.31
C GLY A 58 -6.61 -15.07 -22.59
N ARG A 59 -7.10 -16.15 -23.24
CA ARG A 59 -7.74 -16.10 -24.57
C ARG A 59 -8.99 -15.22 -24.61
N ARG A 60 -9.80 -15.23 -23.55
CA ARG A 60 -11.06 -14.45 -23.49
C ARG A 60 -10.78 -12.96 -23.48
N ALA A 61 -9.94 -12.49 -22.55
CA ALA A 61 -9.59 -11.07 -22.45
C ALA A 61 -8.86 -10.58 -23.72
N ALA A 62 -7.91 -11.37 -24.23
CA ALA A 62 -7.19 -11.04 -25.46
C ALA A 62 -8.12 -10.87 -26.68
N ARG A 63 -9.15 -11.71 -26.81
CA ARG A 63 -10.16 -11.58 -27.88
C ARG A 63 -11.01 -10.32 -27.75
N VAL A 64 -11.44 -9.97 -26.53
CA VAL A 64 -12.21 -8.75 -26.27
C VAL A 64 -11.36 -7.52 -26.63
N ILE A 65 -10.10 -7.49 -26.21
CA ILE A 65 -9.16 -6.42 -26.56
C ILE A 65 -8.98 -6.35 -28.08
N ALA A 66 -8.71 -7.48 -28.74
CA ALA A 66 -8.52 -7.54 -30.18
C ALA A 66 -9.76 -7.12 -30.98
N SER A 67 -10.96 -7.39 -30.50
CA SER A 67 -12.19 -6.98 -31.20
C SER A 67 -12.35 -5.46 -31.31
N GLN A 68 -11.79 -4.70 -30.37
CA GLN A 68 -11.95 -3.26 -30.30
C GLN A 68 -10.69 -2.49 -30.70
N LEU A 69 -9.52 -3.04 -30.36
CA LEU A 69 -8.21 -2.41 -30.54
C LEU A 69 -7.34 -3.15 -31.57
N GLY A 70 -7.90 -4.13 -32.30
CA GLY A 70 -7.12 -4.95 -33.21
C GLY A 70 -6.76 -4.26 -34.53
N GLY A 71 -5.57 -4.56 -35.04
CA GLY A 71 -5.07 -4.11 -36.34
C GLY A 71 -4.12 -2.92 -36.29
N GLN A 72 -3.67 -2.51 -35.11
CA GLN A 72 -2.76 -1.37 -34.93
C GLN A 72 -1.65 -1.71 -33.92
N ASP A 73 -0.57 -0.93 -33.98
CA ASP A 73 0.51 -0.94 -33.00
C ASP A 73 0.25 0.14 -31.95
N TYR A 74 0.35 -0.23 -30.67
CA TYR A 74 0.16 0.69 -29.56
C TYR A 74 1.46 0.89 -28.80
N GLN A 75 1.77 2.14 -28.48
CA GLN A 75 2.74 2.44 -27.44
C GLN A 75 2.03 2.30 -26.08
N VAL A 76 2.40 1.26 -25.33
CA VAL A 76 1.75 0.94 -24.07
C VAL A 76 2.44 1.73 -22.95
N PRO A 77 1.75 2.65 -22.27
CA PRO A 77 2.32 3.35 -21.13
C PRO A 77 2.44 2.41 -19.93
N THR A 78 3.33 2.74 -18.99
CA THR A 78 3.49 1.99 -17.73
C THR A 78 2.24 1.98 -16.84
N GLY A 79 1.53 3.11 -16.76
CA GLY A 79 0.41 3.27 -15.82
C GLY A 79 0.79 3.19 -14.34
N ARG A 80 2.09 3.11 -14.00
CA ARG A 80 2.61 2.88 -12.64
C ARG A 80 2.10 3.91 -11.64
N HIS A 81 2.02 5.17 -12.04
CA HIS A 81 1.51 6.24 -11.18
C HIS A 81 0.05 6.00 -10.80
N SER A 82 -0.83 5.75 -11.78
CA SER A 82 -2.26 5.51 -11.56
C SER A 82 -2.52 4.23 -10.76
N ILE A 83 -1.75 3.17 -11.02
CA ILE A 83 -1.83 1.90 -10.28
C ILE A 83 -1.40 2.10 -8.83
N ASN A 84 -0.26 2.77 -8.58
CA ASN A 84 0.22 3.06 -7.23
C ASN A 84 -0.78 3.95 -6.47
N HIS A 85 -1.30 4.99 -7.11
CA HIS A 85 -2.31 5.86 -6.51
C HIS A 85 -3.55 5.06 -6.07
N HIS A 86 -4.04 4.16 -6.93
CA HIS A 86 -5.15 3.28 -6.58
C HIS A 86 -4.81 2.34 -5.41
N GLN A 87 -3.62 1.74 -5.39
CA GLN A 87 -3.19 0.85 -4.30
C GLN A 87 -3.07 1.58 -2.97
N VAL A 88 -2.46 2.77 -2.96
CA VAL A 88 -2.36 3.63 -1.78
C VAL A 88 -3.75 3.89 -1.18
N ARG A 89 -4.73 4.25 -2.03
CA ARG A 89 -6.10 4.51 -1.58
C ARG A 89 -6.81 3.25 -1.08
N LEU A 90 -6.61 2.11 -1.73
CA LEU A 90 -7.13 0.81 -1.26
C LEU A 90 -6.60 0.47 0.14
N MET A 91 -5.27 0.59 0.33
CA MET A 91 -4.66 0.33 1.63
C MET A 91 -5.16 1.31 2.69
N ARG A 92 -5.32 2.58 2.32
CA ARG A 92 -5.85 3.61 3.23
C ARG A 92 -7.28 3.30 3.67
N LEU A 93 -8.16 2.94 2.74
CA LEU A 93 -9.53 2.52 3.05
C LEU A 93 -9.55 1.30 3.98
N ALA A 94 -8.61 0.37 3.82
CA ALA A 94 -8.47 -0.80 4.68
C ALA A 94 -7.85 -0.48 6.06
N GLY A 95 -7.75 0.79 6.46
CA GLY A 95 -7.28 1.19 7.79
C GLY A 95 -5.76 1.29 7.94
N TRP A 96 -4.98 1.16 6.86
CA TRP A 96 -3.53 1.23 6.96
C TRP A 96 -3.04 2.65 7.28
N ARG A 97 -1.97 2.72 8.08
CA ARG A 97 -1.25 3.98 8.39
C ARG A 97 -0.31 4.37 7.24
N HIS A 98 -0.12 5.66 7.01
CA HIS A 98 0.69 6.17 5.89
C HIS A 98 2.11 5.57 5.85
N ARG A 99 2.79 5.50 7.00
CA ARG A 99 4.13 4.89 7.13
C ARG A 99 4.16 3.42 6.74
N ALA A 100 3.10 2.66 7.04
CA ALA A 100 3.02 1.25 6.66
C ALA A 100 2.83 1.09 5.15
N ILE A 101 1.96 1.90 4.55
CA ILE A 101 1.74 1.94 3.09
C ILE A 101 3.05 2.29 2.36
N ALA A 102 3.74 3.34 2.82
CA ALA A 102 5.00 3.80 2.27
C ALA A 102 6.06 2.69 2.21
N ARG A 103 6.20 1.93 3.31
CA ARG A 103 7.12 0.78 3.40
C ARG A 103 6.76 -0.35 2.45
N VAL A 104 5.48 -0.72 2.37
CA VAL A 104 5.03 -1.82 1.50
C VAL A 104 5.20 -1.49 0.03
N LEU A 105 4.89 -0.26 -0.38
CA LEU A 105 4.94 0.16 -1.79
C LEU A 105 6.31 0.73 -2.20
N GLY A 106 7.23 0.94 -1.26
CA GLY A 106 8.55 1.51 -1.52
C GLY A 106 8.50 2.97 -2.01
N ILE A 107 7.59 3.77 -1.45
CA ILE A 107 7.43 5.21 -1.79
C ILE A 107 7.56 6.08 -0.54
N ARG A 108 7.77 7.39 -0.73
CA ARG A 108 7.89 8.33 0.39
C ARG A 108 6.55 8.49 1.12
N GLU A 109 6.60 8.67 2.44
CA GLU A 109 5.40 8.87 3.25
C GLU A 109 4.62 10.14 2.87
N GLU A 110 5.33 11.20 2.51
CA GLU A 110 4.72 12.45 2.01
C GLU A 110 3.92 12.23 0.73
N THR A 111 4.42 11.40 -0.18
CA THR A 111 3.68 10.99 -1.38
C THR A 111 2.41 10.23 -0.99
N VAL A 112 2.48 9.34 -0.01
CA VAL A 112 1.27 8.65 0.50
C VAL A 112 0.27 9.66 1.04
N LYS A 113 0.70 10.62 1.87
CA LYS A 113 -0.17 11.66 2.44
C LYS A 113 -0.91 12.43 1.34
N SER A 114 -0.18 12.93 0.35
CA SER A 114 -0.75 13.66 -0.79
C SER A 114 -1.76 12.81 -1.58
N LEU A 115 -1.46 11.53 -1.81
CA LEU A 115 -2.34 10.61 -2.55
C LEU A 115 -3.58 10.14 -1.75
N THR A 116 -3.63 10.44 -0.45
CA THR A 116 -4.73 10.05 0.46
C THR A 116 -5.44 11.24 1.10
N GLU A 117 -5.14 12.47 0.66
CA GLU A 117 -5.71 13.69 1.24
C GLU A 117 -7.25 13.67 1.25
N ASP A 118 -7.85 13.09 0.21
CA ASP A 118 -9.31 12.95 0.04
C ASP A 118 -9.88 11.62 0.60
N VAL A 119 -9.09 10.80 1.31
CA VAL A 119 -9.49 9.45 1.73
C VAL A 119 -9.36 9.25 3.23
N GLN A 120 -10.52 9.11 3.89
CA GLN A 120 -10.58 8.66 5.27
C GLN A 120 -10.58 7.12 5.35
N PRO A 121 -9.93 6.53 6.38
CA PRO A 121 -9.93 5.09 6.56
C PRO A 121 -11.35 4.61 6.90
N ALA A 122 -11.81 3.54 6.25
CA ALA A 122 -13.14 3.00 6.49
C ALA A 122 -13.21 2.14 7.77
N SER A 123 -12.07 1.62 8.23
CA SER A 123 -11.94 0.84 9.45
C SER A 123 -10.87 1.41 10.38
N ALA A 124 -11.15 1.36 11.69
CA ALA A 124 -10.16 1.69 12.72
C ALA A 124 -9.06 0.62 12.79
N GLU A 125 -9.43 -0.65 12.58
CA GLU A 125 -8.50 -1.77 12.52
C GLU A 125 -7.99 -1.98 11.09
N ALA A 126 -6.68 -2.13 10.95
CA ALA A 126 -6.06 -2.37 9.66
C ALA A 126 -6.33 -3.81 9.20
N GLN A 127 -6.86 -3.97 7.98
CA GLN A 127 -7.17 -5.26 7.40
C GLN A 127 -6.14 -5.68 6.35
N PRO A 128 -5.86 -6.98 6.17
CA PRO A 128 -4.96 -7.44 5.12
C PRO A 128 -5.55 -7.13 3.74
N VAL A 129 -4.69 -6.69 2.82
CA VAL A 129 -5.06 -6.27 1.46
C VAL A 129 -4.27 -7.03 0.42
N THR A 130 -4.95 -7.43 -0.64
CA THR A 130 -4.32 -8.04 -1.80
C THR A 130 -3.89 -6.94 -2.77
N ILE A 131 -2.60 -6.88 -3.08
CA ILE A 131 -2.02 -5.89 -3.97
C ILE A 131 -1.22 -6.57 -5.09
N CYS A 132 -1.03 -5.85 -6.19
CA CYS A 132 -0.36 -6.35 -7.38
C CYS A 132 0.93 -5.56 -7.60
N CYS A 133 2.06 -6.22 -7.81
CA CYS A 133 3.31 -5.50 -8.05
C CYS A 133 3.22 -4.77 -9.39
N PRO A 134 3.42 -3.44 -9.45
CA PRO A 134 3.35 -2.70 -10.71
C PRO A 134 4.48 -3.07 -11.67
N CYS A 135 5.58 -3.65 -11.19
CA CYS A 135 6.70 -4.08 -12.04
C CYS A 135 6.51 -5.46 -12.67
N CYS A 136 6.07 -6.45 -11.90
CA CYS A 136 6.02 -7.84 -12.38
C CYS A 136 4.60 -8.43 -12.46
N GLY A 137 3.58 -7.68 -12.04
CA GLY A 137 2.19 -8.14 -12.05
C GLY A 137 1.89 -9.25 -11.03
N ARG A 138 2.87 -9.63 -10.19
CA ARG A 138 2.66 -10.66 -9.16
C ARG A 138 1.73 -10.13 -8.08
N VAL A 139 0.76 -10.95 -7.72
CA VAL A 139 -0.21 -10.64 -6.66
C VAL A 139 0.36 -11.11 -5.32
N TYR A 140 0.30 -10.24 -4.31
CA TYR A 140 0.74 -10.54 -2.95
C TYR A 140 -0.27 -10.04 -1.92
N LYS A 141 -0.35 -10.76 -0.80
CA LYS A 141 -1.19 -10.38 0.34
C LYS A 141 -0.34 -9.58 1.31
N ALA A 142 -0.59 -8.28 1.39
CA ALA A 142 0.04 -7.41 2.37
C ALA A 142 -0.73 -7.53 3.69
N THR A 143 0.01 -7.86 4.75
CA THR A 143 -0.51 -7.91 6.13
C THR A 143 -0.09 -6.64 6.85
N PRO A 144 -1.01 -5.90 7.50
CA PRO A 144 -0.64 -4.70 8.21
C PRO A 144 0.36 -5.04 9.31
N PRO A 145 1.36 -4.18 9.56
CA PRO A 145 2.20 -4.37 10.73
C PRO A 145 1.28 -4.36 11.96
N ALA A 146 1.60 -5.20 12.95
CA ALA A 146 0.95 -5.12 14.25
C ALA A 146 0.91 -3.64 14.68
N ALA A 147 -0.23 -3.21 15.23
CA ALA A 147 -0.34 -1.86 15.78
C ALA A 147 0.93 -1.63 16.62
N PRO A 148 1.62 -0.47 16.46
CA PRO A 148 2.77 -0.21 17.31
C PRO A 148 2.28 -0.46 18.72
N ILE A 149 2.98 -1.34 19.43
CA ILE A 149 2.85 -1.46 20.87
C ILE A 149 2.96 0.00 21.30
N LEU A 150 1.85 0.57 21.80
CA LEU A 150 1.90 1.89 22.37
C LEU A 150 3.11 1.83 23.28
N ALA A 151 4.12 2.67 23.02
CA ALA A 151 5.18 2.87 23.99
C ALA A 151 4.43 3.02 25.31
N PRO A 152 4.74 2.19 26.33
CA PRO A 152 3.89 2.01 27.50
C PRO A 152 3.40 3.40 27.87
N SER A 153 2.07 3.60 27.75
CA SER A 153 1.42 4.89 27.97
C SER A 153 2.12 5.48 29.17
N GLU A 154 2.76 6.65 29.01
CA GLU A 154 3.63 7.27 30.01
C GLU A 154 3.08 6.92 31.38
N GLU A 155 3.70 5.94 32.05
CA GLU A 155 3.13 5.38 33.27
C GLU A 155 2.88 6.58 34.17
N ASP A 156 1.63 6.81 34.60
CA ASP A 156 1.28 8.06 35.29
C ASP A 156 2.34 8.34 36.37
N ASP A 157 2.77 9.58 36.50
CA ASP A 157 3.88 9.98 37.39
C ASP A 157 3.71 9.40 38.82
N GLU A 158 2.47 9.32 39.30
CA GLU A 158 2.10 8.69 40.57
C GLU A 158 2.34 7.17 40.59
N THR A 159 1.98 6.46 39.53
CA THR A 159 2.18 5.01 39.40
C THR A 159 3.66 4.67 39.30
N PHE A 160 4.42 5.47 38.53
CA PHE A 160 5.87 5.36 38.43
C PHE A 160 6.54 5.61 39.80
N LEU A 161 6.15 6.67 40.51
CA LEU A 161 6.65 6.97 41.85
C LEU A 161 6.27 5.90 42.88
N ALA A 162 5.09 5.29 42.78
CA ALA A 162 4.64 4.26 43.72
C ALA A 162 5.55 3.02 43.74
N ARG A 163 6.21 2.71 42.62
CA ARG A 163 7.18 1.60 42.49
C ARG A 163 8.57 1.93 43.02
N MET A 164 8.88 3.21 43.22
CA MET A 164 10.20 3.63 43.67
C MET A 164 10.39 3.38 45.17
N PRO A 165 11.62 3.07 45.62
CA PRO A 165 11.96 2.97 47.03
C PRO A 165 11.50 4.23 47.82
N PRO A 166 11.11 4.08 49.10
CA PRO A 166 10.55 5.18 49.89
C PRO A 166 11.43 6.44 49.93
N LEU A 167 12.76 6.27 49.97
CA LEU A 167 13.72 7.37 50.00
C LEU A 167 13.73 8.19 48.71
N ILE A 168 13.60 7.51 47.56
CA ILE A 168 13.57 8.19 46.25
C ILE A 168 12.26 8.97 46.10
N ARG A 169 11.14 8.41 46.57
CA ARG A 169 9.85 9.11 46.60
C ARG A 169 9.89 10.38 47.44
N LEU A 170 10.54 10.32 48.60
CA LEU A 170 10.72 11.46 49.49
C LEU A 170 11.57 12.55 48.81
N ALA A 171 12.69 12.17 48.20
CA ALA A 171 13.58 13.10 47.49
C ALA A 171 12.88 13.85 46.36
N VAL A 172 12.00 13.19 45.60
CA VAL A 172 11.20 13.85 44.57
C VAL A 172 10.16 14.79 45.18
N ARG A 173 9.49 14.39 46.27
CA ARG A 173 8.48 15.23 46.96
C ARG A 173 9.07 16.48 47.61
N GLU A 174 10.28 16.38 48.13
CA GLU A 174 11.03 17.50 48.73
C GLU A 174 11.72 18.39 47.68
N GLY A 175 11.60 18.04 46.39
CA GLY A 175 12.22 18.79 45.29
C GLY A 175 13.74 18.62 45.19
N ALA A 176 14.32 17.65 45.91
CA ALA A 176 15.75 17.33 45.85
C ALA A 176 16.13 16.60 44.55
N MET A 177 15.15 16.08 43.79
CA MET A 177 15.36 15.40 42.51
C MET A 177 14.15 15.63 41.58
N GLU A 178 14.41 15.95 40.32
CA GLU A 178 13.34 16.05 39.32
C GLU A 178 12.89 14.68 38.83
N LEU A 179 11.58 14.52 38.64
CA LEU A 179 10.98 13.27 38.18
C LEU A 179 11.49 12.83 36.79
N LEU A 180 11.74 13.79 35.90
CA LEU A 180 12.32 13.53 34.58
C LEU A 180 13.75 12.99 34.67
N GLU A 181 14.53 13.45 35.63
CA GLU A 181 15.89 12.95 35.86
C GLU A 181 15.87 11.52 36.39
N LEU A 182 14.95 11.20 37.30
CA LEU A 182 14.74 9.85 37.80
C LEU A 182 14.33 8.86 36.69
N ARG A 183 13.41 9.25 35.79
CA ARG A 183 13.04 8.43 34.61
C ARG A 183 14.23 8.17 33.68
N ARG A 184 15.10 9.17 33.49
CA ARG A 184 16.32 9.01 32.69
C ARG A 184 17.31 8.02 33.31
N LEU A 185 17.42 7.99 34.64
CA LEU A 185 18.28 7.05 35.35
C LEU A 185 17.78 5.60 35.24
N GLU A 186 16.47 5.37 35.41
CA GLU A 186 15.88 4.03 35.25
C GLU A 186 16.07 3.50 33.83
N HIS A 187 15.81 4.33 32.81
CA HIS A 187 16.01 3.94 31.42
C HIS A 187 17.48 3.61 31.09
N ARG A 188 18.46 4.26 31.76
CA ARG A 188 19.88 3.92 31.60
C ARG A 188 20.22 2.57 32.24
N GLN A 189 19.64 2.25 33.40
CA GLN A 189 19.86 0.96 34.07
C GLN A 189 19.26 -0.21 33.28
N GLN A 190 18.09 -0.03 32.68
CA GLN A 190 17.47 -1.07 31.83
C GLN A 190 18.28 -1.40 30.57
N LEU A 191 19.15 -0.49 30.11
CA LEU A 191 19.99 -0.70 28.93
C LEU A 191 21.34 -1.38 29.25
N THR A 192 21.67 -1.56 30.53
CA THR A 192 22.94 -2.17 30.96
C THR A 192 22.80 -3.62 31.41
N LEU A 193 21.58 -4.16 31.38
CA LEU A 193 21.23 -5.56 31.65
C LEU A 193 20.84 -6.28 30.34
#